data_AF-A0A2S2JK45-F1
#
_entry.id   AF-A0A2S2JK45-F1
#
_cell.length_a   1.000
_cell.length_b   1.000
_cell.length_c   1.000
_cell.angle_alpha   90.00
_cell.angle_beta   90.00
_cell.angle_gamma   90.00
#
_symmetry.space_group_name_H-M   'P 1'
#
loop_
_entity.id
_entity.type
_entity.pdbx_description
1 polymer ?
#
loop_
_entity_poly.entity_id
_entity_poly.type
_entity_poly.pdbx_seq_one_letter_code
_entity_poly.pdbx_strand_id
1 'polypeptide(L)'
;MQYIKKLIIQFFILFLPVYSIIDGAIGLAHDDLSHPDVLVLFGVLVIGIISLVNILIFISKLFSLGWHNIPIYYKIMFVFYLILIIPSLISWLSFFEIIPWNWNAIEFIYYLVHR
;
A
#
# COMPACT_ATOMS: atom_id res chain seq x y z
N MET A 1 -24.97 5.89 3.63
CA MET A 1 -24.37 6.06 4.99
C MET A 1 -23.40 4.94 5.39
N GLN A 2 -23.68 3.65 5.13
CA GLN A 2 -22.81 2.54 5.55
C GLN A 2 -21.44 2.50 4.83
N TYR A 3 -21.36 2.86 3.55
CA TYR A 3 -20.10 2.87 2.79
C TYR A 3 -19.14 3.99 3.22
N ILE A 4 -19.67 5.16 3.60
CA ILE A 4 -18.87 6.29 4.09
C ILE A 4 -18.10 5.90 5.36
N LYS A 5 -18.75 5.18 6.29
CA LYS A 5 -18.09 4.67 7.49
C LYS A 5 -16.94 3.71 7.15
N LYS A 6 -17.11 2.86 6.14
CA LYS A 6 -16.05 1.93 5.68
C LYS A 6 -14.87 2.67 5.04
N LEU A 7 -15.15 3.71 4.26
CA LEU A 7 -14.13 4.59 3.69
C LEU A 7 -13.31 5.27 4.79
N ILE A 8 -13.98 5.83 5.80
CA ILE A 8 -13.31 6.49 6.93
C ILE A 8 -12.39 5.49 7.64
N ILE A 9 -12.87 4.28 7.94
CA ILE A 9 -12.05 3.25 8.60
C ILE A 9 -10.84 2.88 7.72
N GLN A 10 -11.02 2.69 6.41
CA GLN A 10 -9.90 2.36 5.53
C GLN A 10 -8.90 3.51 5.40
N PHE A 11 -9.38 4.76 5.40
CA PHE A 11 -8.52 5.93 5.43
C PHE A 11 -7.65 5.94 6.70
N PHE A 12 -8.25 5.72 7.87
CA PHE A 12 -7.49 5.65 9.14
C PHE A 12 -6.50 4.48 9.19
N ILE A 13 -6.87 3.32 8.65
CA ILE A 13 -5.97 2.16 8.58
C ILE A 13 -4.75 2.45 7.70
N LEU A 14 -4.96 3.14 6.57
CA LEU A 14 -3.88 3.47 5.64
C LEU A 14 -3.10 4.72 6.07
N PHE A 15 -3.63 5.54 6.98
CA PHE A 15 -2.99 6.79 7.40
C PHE A 15 -1.58 6.55 7.96
N LEU A 16 -1.43 5.63 8.90
CA LEU A 16 -0.14 5.37 9.54
C LEU A 16 0.95 4.92 8.55
N PRO A 17 0.74 3.88 7.72
CA PRO A 17 1.78 3.46 6.79
C PRO A 17 2.03 4.48 5.67
N VAL A 18 1.01 5.21 5.22
CA VAL A 18 1.19 6.30 4.24
C VAL A 18 1.99 7.45 4.85
N TYR A 19 1.70 7.83 6.10
CA TYR A 19 2.47 8.83 6.83
C TYR A 19 3.94 8.42 6.95
N SER A 20 4.21 7.15 7.32
CA SER A 20 5.57 6.60 7.41
C SER A 20 6.34 6.70 6.09
N ILE A 21 5.67 6.47 4.96
CA ILE A 21 6.27 6.61 3.63
C ILE A 21 6.60 8.06 3.33
N ILE A 22 5.69 8.98 3.63
CA ILE A 22 5.89 10.42 3.36
C ILE A 22 7.04 10.96 4.22
N ASP A 23 7.02 10.66 5.52
CA ASP A 23 8.04 11.12 6.47
C ASP A 23 9.42 10.57 6.11
N GLY A 24 9.51 9.26 5.80
CA GLY A 24 10.74 8.66 5.30
C GLY A 24 11.18 9.23 3.94
N ALA A 25 10.27 9.51 3.02
CA ALA A 25 10.64 10.14 1.74
C ALA A 25 11.18 11.56 1.92
N ILE A 26 10.63 12.34 2.86
CA ILE A 26 11.13 13.66 3.22
C ILE A 26 12.50 13.55 3.88
N GLY A 27 12.71 12.59 4.78
CA GLY A 27 14.01 12.37 5.41
C GLY A 27 15.11 12.01 4.40
N LEU A 28 14.78 11.17 3.41
CA LEU A 28 15.68 10.84 2.30
C LEU A 28 16.04 12.08 1.46
N ALA A 29 15.09 13.01 1.28
CA ALA A 29 15.32 14.25 0.54
C ALA A 29 16.32 15.20 1.22
N HIS A 30 16.43 15.11 2.55
CA HIS A 30 17.25 16.00 3.36
C HIS A 30 18.60 15.35 3.78
N ASP A 31 18.96 14.20 3.20
CA ASP A 31 20.12 13.40 3.59
C ASP A 31 20.18 13.14 5.11
N ASP A 32 19.01 12.93 5.73
CA ASP A 32 18.93 12.69 7.16
C ASP A 32 19.58 11.34 7.52
N LEU A 33 20.40 11.34 8.58
CA LEU A 33 21.12 10.17 9.09
C LEU A 33 20.23 9.21 9.89
N SER A 34 18.95 9.55 10.07
CA SER A 34 17.96 8.81 10.87
C SER A 34 17.43 7.52 10.21
N HIS A 35 18.10 7.00 9.19
CA HIS A 35 17.65 5.86 8.37
C HIS A 35 16.21 6.00 7.83
N PRO A 36 15.92 7.10 7.11
CA PRO A 36 14.59 7.38 6.57
C PRO A 36 14.11 6.34 5.55
N ASP A 37 15.03 5.58 4.95
CA ASP A 37 14.78 4.42 4.11
C ASP A 37 14.01 3.31 4.84
N VAL A 38 14.29 3.10 6.13
CA VAL A 38 13.62 2.08 6.94
C VAL A 38 12.15 2.44 7.17
N LEU A 39 11.84 3.73 7.33
CA LEU A 39 10.46 4.21 7.48
C LEU A 39 9.64 4.03 6.20
N VAL A 40 10.26 4.30 5.04
CA VAL A 40 9.63 4.04 3.74
C VAL A 40 9.37 2.55 3.58
N LEU A 41 10.37 1.72 3.80
CA LEU A 41 10.25 0.27 3.70
C LEU A 41 9.15 -0.26 4.63
N PHE A 42 9.15 0.16 5.90
CA PHE A 42 8.15 -0.24 6.87
C PHE A 42 6.72 0.08 6.40
N GLY A 43 6.47 1.32 5.98
CA GLY A 43 5.16 1.73 5.49
C GLY A 43 4.71 0.92 4.27
N VAL A 44 5.61 0.68 3.32
CA VAL A 44 5.33 -0.12 2.11
C VAL A 44 5.01 -1.58 2.46
N LEU A 45 5.74 -2.20 3.37
CA LEU A 45 5.49 -3.59 3.79
C LEU A 45 4.13 -3.74 4.50
N VAL A 46 3.79 -2.79 5.38
CA VAL A 46 2.50 -2.76 6.09
C VAL A 46 1.33 -2.57 5.12
N ILE A 47 1.47 -1.70 4.10
CA ILE A 47 0.46 -1.57 3.02
C ILE A 47 0.24 -2.91 2.33
N GLY A 48 1.28 -3.73 2.17
CA GLY A 48 1.17 -5.06 1.58
C GLY A 48 0.28 -5.98 2.37
N ILE A 49 0.48 -6.05 3.68
CA ILE A 49 -0.34 -6.86 4.58
C ILE A 49 -1.81 -6.41 4.51
N ILE A 50 -2.05 -5.10 4.61
CA ILE A 50 -3.40 -4.53 4.54
C ILE A 50 -4.07 -4.87 3.21
N SER A 51 -3.34 -4.71 2.10
CA SER A 51 -3.85 -4.97 0.76
C SER A 51 -4.16 -6.45 0.55
N LEU A 52 -3.25 -7.34 0.98
CA LEU A 52 -3.42 -8.79 0.89
C LEU A 52 -4.66 -9.25 1.64
N VAL A 53 -4.85 -8.80 2.89
CA VAL A 53 -6.03 -9.15 3.70
C VAL A 53 -7.32 -8.70 3.01
N ASN A 54 -7.37 -7.47 2.49
CA ASN A 54 -8.57 -6.97 1.80
C ASN A 54 -8.85 -7.71 0.49
N ILE A 55 -7.81 -8.07 -0.27
CA ILE A 55 -7.91 -8.91 -1.47
C ILE A 55 -8.48 -10.29 -1.14
N LEU A 56 -7.97 -10.95 -0.10
CA LEU A 56 -8.47 -12.27 0.33
C LEU A 56 -9.93 -12.19 0.79
N ILE A 57 -10.31 -11.15 1.54
CA ILE A 57 -11.72 -10.92 1.93
C ILE A 57 -12.60 -10.73 0.69
N PHE A 58 -12.14 -9.98 -0.31
CA PHE A 58 -12.89 -9.80 -1.55
C PHE A 58 -13.05 -11.11 -2.32
N ILE A 59 -11.98 -11.91 -2.45
CA ILE A 59 -12.02 -13.22 -3.12
C ILE A 59 -12.99 -14.16 -2.39
N SER A 60 -12.98 -14.19 -1.06
CA SER A 60 -13.94 -14.98 -0.28
C SER A 60 -15.40 -14.56 -0.56
N LYS A 61 -15.68 -13.26 -0.63
CA LYS A 61 -17.00 -12.74 -1.03
C LYS A 61 -17.36 -13.09 -2.46
N LEU A 62 -16.38 -13.11 -3.36
CA LEU A 62 -16.56 -13.48 -4.75
C LEU A 62 -17.03 -14.93 -4.88
N PHE A 63 -16.41 -15.85 -4.15
CA PHE A 63 -16.82 -17.25 -4.11
C PHE A 63 -18.19 -17.47 -3.45
N SER A 64 -18.52 -16.70 -2.41
CA SER A 64 -19.78 -16.87 -1.68
C SER A 64 -20.99 -16.25 -2.38
N LEU A 65 -20.86 -15.06 -2.96
CA LEU A 65 -21.99 -14.28 -3.49
C LEU A 65 -22.04 -14.26 -5.02
N GLY A 66 -20.91 -14.53 -5.69
CA GLY A 66 -20.73 -14.35 -7.12
C GLY A 66 -20.52 -12.90 -7.54
N TRP A 67 -19.86 -12.69 -8.69
CA TRP A 67 -19.43 -11.37 -9.16
C TRP A 67 -20.56 -10.34 -9.32
N HIS A 68 -21.75 -10.78 -9.77
CA HIS A 68 -22.88 -9.90 -10.06
C HIS A 68 -23.54 -9.33 -8.80
N ASN A 69 -23.49 -10.07 -7.68
CA ASN A 69 -24.16 -9.67 -6.44
C ASN A 69 -23.27 -8.80 -5.54
N ILE A 70 -22.00 -8.58 -5.91
CA ILE A 70 -21.07 -7.76 -5.13
C ILE A 70 -21.29 -6.27 -5.45
N PRO A 71 -21.55 -5.42 -4.44
CA PRO A 71 -21.68 -3.98 -4.64
C PRO A 71 -20.43 -3.35 -5.26
N ILE A 72 -20.64 -2.36 -6.12
CA ILE A 72 -19.56 -1.69 -6.88
C ILE A 72 -18.45 -1.12 -5.99
N TYR A 73 -18.80 -0.66 -4.79
CA TYR A 73 -17.86 -0.21 -3.76
C TYR A 73 -16.72 -1.23 -3.51
N TYR A 74 -17.07 -2.51 -3.33
CA TYR A 74 -16.07 -3.53 -3.04
C TYR A 74 -15.21 -3.85 -4.26
N LYS A 75 -15.77 -3.72 -5.48
CA LYS A 75 -15.02 -3.91 -6.73
C LYS A 75 -13.98 -2.79 -6.89
N ILE A 76 -14.36 -1.55 -6.65
CA ILE A 76 -13.45 -0.40 -6.68
C ILE A 76 -12.34 -0.59 -5.63
N MET A 77 -12.70 -0.97 -4.41
CA MET A 77 -11.71 -1.21 -3.36
C MET A 77 -10.77 -2.36 -3.67
N PHE A 78 -11.27 -3.42 -4.29
CA PHE A 78 -10.44 -4.53 -4.74
C PHE A 78 -9.40 -4.07 -5.77
N VAL A 79 -9.80 -3.28 -6.76
CA VAL A 79 -8.87 -2.71 -7.75
C VAL A 79 -7.86 -1.78 -7.08
N PHE A 80 -8.30 -0.93 -6.15
CA PHE A 80 -7.42 -0.06 -5.39
C PHE A 80 -6.34 -0.84 -4.61
N TYR A 81 -6.74 -1.88 -3.87
CA TYR A 81 -5.78 -2.73 -3.15
C TYR A 81 -4.90 -3.58 -4.07
N LEU A 82 -5.39 -3.97 -5.26
CA LEU A 82 -4.57 -4.61 -6.29
C LEU A 82 -3.47 -3.69 -6.83
N ILE A 83 -3.72 -2.38 -6.91
CA ILE A 83 -2.68 -1.42 -7.30
C ILE A 83 -1.65 -1.27 -6.17
N LEU A 84 -2.11 -1.16 -4.92
CA LEU A 84 -1.23 -0.99 -3.77
C LEU A 84 -0.36 -2.22 -3.45
N ILE A 85 -0.86 -3.43 -3.70
CA ILE A 85 -0.10 -4.66 -3.42
C ILE A 85 1.10 -4.81 -4.36
N ILE A 86 1.08 -4.25 -5.57
CA ILE A 86 2.18 -4.40 -6.55
C ILE A 86 3.52 -3.87 -6.01
N PRO A 87 3.66 -2.57 -5.66
CA PRO A 87 4.91 -2.05 -5.12
C PRO A 87 5.28 -2.73 -3.81
N SER A 88 4.29 -3.05 -2.98
CA SER A 88 4.55 -3.74 -1.71
C SER A 88 5.10 -5.16 -1.89
N LEU A 89 4.56 -5.92 -2.85
CA LEU A 89 5.01 -7.28 -3.13
C LEU A 89 6.45 -7.28 -3.67
N ILE A 90 6.80 -6.30 -4.51
CA ILE A 90 8.19 -6.10 -4.94
C ILE A 90 9.09 -5.84 -3.74
N SER A 91 8.72 -4.92 -2.84
CA SER A 91 9.48 -4.64 -1.63
C SER A 91 9.59 -5.86 -0.71
N TRP A 92 8.55 -6.68 -0.59
CA TRP A 92 8.58 -7.95 0.15
C TRP A 92 9.54 -8.96 -0.47
N LEU A 93 9.54 -9.12 -1.79
CA LEU A 93 10.47 -10.01 -2.49
C LEU A 93 11.92 -9.56 -2.29
N SER A 94 12.18 -8.25 -2.34
CA SER A 94 13.51 -7.71 -2.07
C SER A 94 13.91 -7.84 -0.60
N PHE A 95 12.96 -7.66 0.34
CA PHE A 95 13.19 -7.83 1.78
C PHE A 95 13.55 -9.27 2.15
N PHE A 96 12.97 -10.25 1.46
CA PHE A 96 13.34 -11.67 1.58
C PHE A 96 14.56 -12.06 0.74
N GLU A 97 15.25 -11.08 0.13
CA GLU A 97 16.43 -11.29 -0.72
C GLU A 97 16.18 -12.20 -1.94
N ILE A 98 14.91 -12.35 -2.36
CA ILE A 98 14.52 -13.15 -3.53
C ILE A 98 14.89 -12.43 -4.82
N ILE A 99 14.79 -11.10 -4.81
CA ILE A 99 15.20 -10.23 -5.92
C ILE A 99 16.08 -9.09 -5.38
N PRO A 100 17.05 -8.57 -6.17
CA PRO A 100 17.86 -7.44 -5.74
C PRO A 100 17.01 -6.20 -5.49
N TRP A 101 17.36 -5.44 -4.44
CA TRP A 101 16.69 -4.18 -4.13
C TRP A 101 16.94 -3.15 -5.23
N ASN A 102 15.86 -2.63 -5.81
CA ASN A 102 15.94 -1.65 -6.89
C ASN A 102 15.28 -0.32 -6.47
N TRP A 103 16.11 0.69 -6.22
CA TRP A 103 15.72 2.04 -5.79
C TRP A 103 14.92 2.83 -6.83
N ASN A 104 14.88 2.39 -8.10
CA ASN A 104 14.22 3.11 -9.19
C ASN A 104 12.72 3.40 -8.93
N ALA A 105 12.04 2.57 -8.16
CA ALA A 105 10.63 2.79 -7.81
C ALA A 105 10.45 3.91 -6.77
N ILE A 106 11.40 4.06 -5.84
CA ILE A 106 11.40 5.11 -4.81
C ILE A 106 11.82 6.44 -5.44
N GLU A 107 12.83 6.43 -6.33
CA GLU A 107 13.21 7.60 -7.12
C GLU A 107 12.02 8.15 -7.93
N PHE A 108 11.20 7.29 -8.54
CA PHE A 108 10.02 7.74 -9.28
C PHE A 108 9.00 8.49 -8.40
N ILE A 109 8.78 8.03 -7.16
CA ILE A 109 7.91 8.70 -6.19
C ILE A 109 8.51 10.04 -5.77
N TYR A 110 9.82 10.09 -5.52
CA TYR A 110 10.54 11.33 -5.20
C TYR A 110 10.38 12.38 -6.30
N TYR A 111 10.60 11.99 -7.57
CA TYR A 111 10.45 12.88 -8.73
C TYR A 111 9.03 13.40 -8.94
N LEU A 112 8.00 12.67 -8.51
CA LEU A 112 6.61 13.12 -8.61
C LEU A 112 6.22 14.13 -7.52
N VAL A 113 6.85 14.08 -6.35
CA VAL A 113 6.55 14.97 -5.22
C VAL A 113 7.31 16.29 -5.31
N HIS A 114 8.50 16.30 -5.95
CA HIS A 114 9.39 17.47 -6.03
C HIS A 114 9.35 18.18 -7.40
N ARG A 115 8.27 18.02 -8.16
CA ARG A 115 8.02 18.73 -9.42
C ARG A 115 6.82 19.66 -9.30
#